data_AF-A0A5W7SCJ6-F1
#
_entry.id   AF-A0A5W7SCJ6-F1
#
_cell.length_a   1.000
_cell.length_b   1.000
_cell.length_c   1.000
_cell.angle_alpha   90.00
_cell.angle_beta   90.00
_cell.angle_gamma   90.00
#
_symmetry.space_group_name_H-M   'P 1'
#
loop_
_entity.id
_entity.type
_entity.pdbx_description
1 polymer ?
#
loop_
_entity_poly.entity_id
_entity_poly.type
_entity_poly.pdbx_seq_one_letter_code
_entity_poly.pdbx_strand_id
1 'polypeptide(L)'
;KTRFYQASTSELYGLVQEIPQKETTPFYPRSPYAVAKLYAYWITVNYRESYGIYACNGILFNHESPRRGETFVTRKITRAIANIAQGLESCLYLGN
;
A
#
# COMPACT_ATOMS: atom_id res chain seq x y z
N LYS A 1 -24.22 15.93 -2.43
CA LYS A 1 -24.02 14.47 -2.63
C LYS A 1 -22.57 14.13 -2.29
N THR A 2 -22.34 13.18 -1.39
CA THR A 2 -20.99 12.77 -0.97
C THR A 2 -20.40 11.75 -1.94
N ARG A 3 -19.09 11.81 -2.20
CA ARG A 3 -18.34 10.82 -2.97
C ARG A 3 -17.34 10.13 -2.05
N PHE A 4 -17.14 8.83 -2.24
CA PHE A 4 -16.27 8.01 -1.41
C PHE A 4 -15.07 7.48 -2.19
N TYR A 5 -13.89 7.57 -1.58
CA TYR A 5 -12.65 7.02 -2.12
C TYR A 5 -12.03 6.09 -1.08
N GLN A 6 -11.81 4.84 -1.46
CA GLN A 6 -11.14 3.86 -0.64
C GLN A 6 -9.68 3.74 -1.10
N ALA A 7 -8.76 3.92 -0.14
CA ALA A 7 -7.33 3.73 -0.38
C ALA A 7 -6.99 2.22 -0.31
N SER A 8 -7.06 1.58 -1.48
CA SER A 8 -6.57 0.22 -1.72
C SER A 8 -5.05 0.24 -1.92
N THR A 9 -4.45 -0.91 -2.21
CA THR A 9 -3.00 -1.07 -2.21
C THR A 9 -2.56 -2.14 -3.21
N SER A 10 -1.39 -1.98 -3.80
CA SER A 10 -0.75 -3.03 -4.61
C SER A 10 -0.49 -4.33 -3.83
N GLU A 11 -0.46 -4.27 -2.50
CA GLU A 11 -0.37 -5.45 -1.62
C GLU A 11 -1.54 -6.45 -1.81
N LEU A 12 -2.65 -6.01 -2.42
CA LEU A 12 -3.74 -6.91 -2.83
C LEU A 12 -3.27 -7.97 -3.83
N TYR A 13 -2.26 -7.67 -4.64
CA TYR A 13 -1.71 -8.59 -5.64
C TYR A 13 -0.76 -9.64 -5.04
N GLY A 14 -0.21 -9.42 -3.83
CA GLY A 14 0.69 -10.34 -3.09
C GLY A 14 1.50 -11.32 -3.96
N LEU A 15 1.04 -12.58 -4.08
CA LEU A 15 1.60 -13.48 -5.11
C LEU A 15 1.07 -13.07 -6.49
N VAL A 16 1.86 -12.25 -7.16
CA VAL A 16 1.55 -11.69 -8.47
C VAL A 16 1.18 -12.78 -9.49
N GLN A 17 0.06 -12.58 -10.18
CA GLN A 17 -0.43 -13.47 -11.24
C GLN A 17 -0.09 -12.97 -12.66
N GLU A 18 0.08 -11.65 -12.83
CA GLU A 18 0.39 -11.01 -14.12
C GLU A 18 1.41 -9.87 -13.93
N ILE A 19 2.26 -9.62 -14.92
CA ILE A 19 3.23 -8.51 -14.91
C ILE A 19 3.14 -7.75 -16.24
N PRO A 20 2.95 -6.42 -16.23
CA PRO A 20 2.62 -5.58 -15.08
C PRO A 20 1.20 -5.88 -14.55
N GLN A 21 0.94 -5.57 -13.29
CA GLN A 21 -0.42 -5.70 -12.73
C GLN A 21 -1.30 -4.55 -13.21
N LYS A 22 -2.58 -4.84 -13.38
CA LYS A 22 -3.64 -3.90 -13.78
C LYS A 22 -4.94 -4.22 -13.03
N GLU A 23 -5.99 -3.44 -13.26
CA GLU A 23 -7.28 -3.57 -12.57
C GLU A 23 -7.93 -4.94 -12.75
N THR A 24 -7.61 -5.64 -13.85
CA THR A 24 -8.11 -7.00 -14.12
C THR A 24 -7.21 -8.11 -13.57
N THR A 25 -6.01 -7.79 -13.08
CA THR A 25 -5.09 -8.81 -12.56
C THR A 25 -5.69 -9.41 -11.28
N PRO A 26 -5.72 -10.74 -11.14
CA PRO A 26 -6.29 -11.38 -9.95
C PRO A 26 -5.53 -11.02 -8.66
N PHE A 27 -6.29 -10.81 -7.57
CA PHE A 27 -5.72 -10.57 -6.24
C PHE A 27 -5.27 -11.88 -5.58
N TYR A 28 -4.13 -11.84 -4.88
CA TYR A 28 -3.58 -12.96 -4.11
C TYR A 28 -2.82 -12.43 -2.87
N PRO A 29 -3.52 -11.97 -1.82
CA PRO A 29 -2.91 -11.31 -0.66
C PRO A 29 -1.98 -12.27 0.13
N ARG A 30 -0.90 -11.72 0.70
CA ARG A 30 0.13 -12.48 1.46
C ARG A 30 0.35 -12.00 2.90
N SER A 31 -0.55 -11.18 3.43
CA SER A 31 -0.50 -10.71 4.82
C SER A 31 -1.89 -10.45 5.38
N PRO A 32 -2.09 -10.48 6.72
CA PRO A 32 -3.35 -10.07 7.34
C PRO A 32 -3.78 -8.64 6.94
N TYR A 33 -2.82 -7.73 6.78
CA TYR A 33 -3.07 -6.38 6.26
C TYR A 33 -3.69 -6.41 4.86
N ALA A 34 -3.11 -7.18 3.93
CA ALA A 34 -3.60 -7.29 2.57
C ALA A 34 -4.99 -7.95 2.50
N VAL A 35 -5.25 -8.96 3.35
CA VAL A 35 -6.58 -9.60 3.45
C VAL A 35 -7.64 -8.62 3.95
N ALA A 36 -7.34 -7.84 5.00
CA ALA A 36 -8.27 -6.82 5.49
C ALA A 36 -8.55 -5.74 4.43
N LYS A 37 -7.53 -5.35 3.65
CA LYS A 37 -7.69 -4.43 2.53
C LYS A 37 -8.53 -5.03 1.39
N LEU A 38 -8.45 -6.34 1.17
CA LEU A 38 -9.26 -7.03 0.15
C LEU A 38 -10.75 -6.99 0.51
N TYR A 39 -11.10 -7.18 1.79
CA TYR A 39 -12.47 -6.95 2.26
C TYR A 39 -12.93 -5.52 1.98
N ALA A 40 -12.10 -4.53 2.36
CA ALA A 40 -12.42 -3.12 2.16
C ALA A 40 -12.57 -2.75 0.67
N TYR A 41 -11.81 -3.39 -0.22
CA TYR A 41 -11.96 -3.24 -1.68
C TYR A 41 -13.35 -3.72 -2.12
N TRP A 42 -13.71 -4.96 -1.79
CA TRP A 42 -14.94 -5.60 -2.26
C TRP A 42 -16.19 -5.00 -1.64
N ILE A 43 -16.16 -4.60 -0.37
CA ILE A 43 -17.31 -3.92 0.24
C ILE A 43 -17.56 -2.56 -0.43
N THR A 44 -16.50 -1.86 -0.86
CA THR A 44 -16.63 -0.60 -1.62
C THR A 44 -17.26 -0.85 -2.99
N VAL A 45 -16.88 -1.92 -3.68
CA VAL A 45 -17.52 -2.35 -4.94
C VAL A 45 -19.00 -2.66 -4.72
N ASN A 46 -19.31 -3.47 -3.70
CA ASN A 46 -20.69 -3.87 -3.39
C ASN A 46 -21.59 -2.66 -3.11
N TYR A 47 -21.13 -1.69 -2.31
CA TYR A 47 -21.93 -0.49 -2.04
C TYR A 47 -22.15 0.40 -3.28
N ARG A 48 -21.15 0.47 -4.18
CA ARG A 48 -21.32 1.15 -5.47
C ARG A 48 -22.40 0.47 -6.32
N GLU A 49 -22.34 -0.85 -6.43
CA GLU A 49 -23.20 -1.63 -7.33
C GLU A 49 -24.63 -1.79 -6.79
N SER A 50 -24.79 -2.07 -5.49
CA SER A 50 -26.10 -2.31 -4.88
C SER A 50 -26.90 -1.03 -4.63
N TYR A 51 -26.23 0.09 -4.35
CA TYR A 51 -26.90 1.33 -3.90
C TYR A 51 -26.65 2.54 -4.80
N GLY A 52 -25.91 2.38 -5.90
CA GLY A 52 -25.56 3.49 -6.79
C GLY A 52 -24.72 4.59 -6.11
N ILE A 53 -24.04 4.26 -5.01
CA ILE A 53 -23.18 5.22 -4.30
C ILE A 53 -21.96 5.51 -5.18
N TYR A 54 -21.61 6.80 -5.30
CA TYR A 54 -20.36 7.20 -5.96
C TYR A 54 -19.19 6.80 -5.06
N ALA A 55 -18.67 5.60 -5.26
CA ALA A 55 -17.56 5.02 -4.51
C ALA A 55 -16.51 4.41 -5.45
N CYS A 56 -15.23 4.64 -5.20
CA CYS A 56 -14.14 4.05 -5.99
C CYS A 56 -13.00 3.53 -5.12
N ASN A 57 -12.25 2.56 -5.66
CA ASN A 57 -11.02 2.05 -5.06
C ASN A 57 -9.85 2.61 -5.86
N GLY A 58 -8.90 3.27 -5.20
CA GLY A 58 -7.59 3.54 -5.80
C GLY A 58 -6.62 2.44 -5.38
N ILE A 59 -6.15 1.64 -6.34
CA ILE A 59 -5.13 0.60 -6.08
C ILE A 59 -3.76 1.28 -6.19
N LEU A 60 -3.28 1.89 -5.10
CA LEU A 60 -1.99 2.59 -5.12
C LEU A 60 -0.82 1.63 -4.91
N PHE A 61 0.18 1.76 -5.76
CA PHE A 61 1.50 1.20 -5.53
C PHE A 61 2.27 2.03 -4.49
N ASN A 62 3.40 1.51 -4.06
CA ASN A 62 4.30 2.20 -3.14
C ASN A 62 4.58 3.63 -3.62
N HIS A 63 4.33 4.59 -2.75
CA HIS A 63 4.57 6.01 -2.96
C HIS A 63 5.21 6.58 -1.70
N GLU A 64 6.22 7.41 -1.88
CA GLU A 64 7.17 7.77 -0.84
C GLU A 64 7.33 9.29 -0.77
N SER A 65 7.79 9.81 0.37
CA SER A 65 8.05 11.24 0.54
C SER A 65 8.95 11.49 1.76
N PRO A 66 9.45 12.71 1.95
CA PRO A 66 10.09 13.13 3.20
C PRO A 66 9.17 13.06 4.43
N ARG A 67 7.87 12.74 4.27
CA ARG A 67 6.90 12.54 5.35
C ARG A 67 6.58 11.06 5.61
N ARG A 68 7.17 10.12 4.85
CA ARG A 68 6.96 8.68 5.06
C ARG A 68 7.37 8.28 6.48
N GLY A 69 6.59 7.41 7.13
CA GLY A 69 6.91 6.87 8.44
C GLY A 69 8.24 6.10 8.46
N GLU A 70 8.96 6.18 9.57
CA GLU A 70 10.34 5.70 9.69
C GLU A 70 10.48 4.18 9.65
N THR A 71 9.39 3.45 9.90
CA THR A 71 9.35 1.99 9.83
C THR A 71 9.33 1.46 8.39
N PHE A 72 8.95 2.28 7.41
CA PHE A 72 9.00 1.88 6.01
C PHE A 72 10.44 1.92 5.48
N VAL A 73 10.81 0.89 4.72
CA VAL A 73 12.20 0.62 4.30
C VAL A 73 12.88 1.83 3.64
N THR A 74 12.18 2.56 2.78
CA THR A 74 12.67 3.76 2.08
C THR A 74 13.08 4.83 3.07
N ARG A 75 12.22 5.14 4.05
CA ARG A 75 12.53 6.15 5.06
C ARG A 75 13.60 5.67 6.03
N LYS A 76 13.55 4.40 6.42
CA LYS A 76 14.58 3.74 7.25
C LYS A 76 15.96 3.92 6.63
N ILE A 77 16.09 3.65 5.33
CA ILE A 77 17.33 3.83 4.56
C ILE A 77 17.77 5.30 4.58
N THR A 78 16.91 6.22 4.13
CA THR A 78 17.31 7.63 3.99
C THR A 78 17.74 8.26 5.32
N ARG A 79 17.10 7.91 6.43
CA ARG A 79 17.47 8.40 7.76
C ARG A 79 18.76 7.79 8.26
N ALA A 80 18.92 6.47 8.14
CA ALA A 80 20.15 5.81 8.58
C ALA A 80 21.38 6.32 7.83
N ILE A 81 21.29 6.51 6.51
CA ILE A 81 22.40 7.07 5.72
C ILE A 81 22.73 8.51 6.15
N ALA A 82 21.72 9.34 6.42
CA ALA A 82 21.95 10.68 6.97
C ALA A 82 22.63 10.62 8.35
N ASN A 83 22.20 9.72 9.23
CA ASN A 83 22.80 9.52 10.56
C ASN A 83 24.25 9.03 10.47
N ILE A 84 24.55 8.09 9.58
CA ILE A 84 25.91 7.58 9.33
C ILE A 84 26.81 8.71 8.82
N ALA A 85 26.33 9.53 7.88
CA ALA A 85 27.08 10.67 7.38
C ALA A 85 27.38 11.73 8.47
N GLN A 86 26.58 11.79 9.53
CA GLN A 86 26.79 12.65 10.69
C GLN A 86 27.51 11.95 11.85
N GLY A 87 27.94 10.68 11.68
CA GLY A 87 28.61 9.90 12.73
C GLY A 87 27.70 9.48 13.90
N LEU A 88 26.38 9.55 13.73
CA LEU A 88 25.39 9.20 14.76
C LEU A 88 25.07 7.69 14.79
N GLU A 89 25.20 7.03 13.64
CA GLU A 89 25.02 5.58 13.49
C GLU A 89 26.21 5.00 12.70
N SER A 90 26.56 3.75 12.93
CA SER A 90 27.66 3.07 12.21
C SER A 90 27.18 2.13 11.11
N CYS A 91 25.91 1.69 11.16
CA CYS A 91 25.36 0.72 10.23
C CYS A 91 23.82 0.78 10.16
N LEU A 92 23.28 0.32 9.03
CA LEU A 92 21.85 0.18 8.79
C LEU A 92 21.45 -1.30 8.87
N TYR A 93 20.39 -1.60 9.64
CA TYR A 93 19.76 -2.91 9.66
C TYR A 93 18.47 -2.93 8.84
N LEU A 94 18.34 -3.90 7.93
CA LEU A 94 17.15 -4.10 7.10
C LEU A 94 16.37 -5.34 7.53
N GLY A 95 15.05 -5.31 7.32
CA GLY A 95 14.13 -6.35 7.80
C GLY A 95 13.16 -5.83 8.85
N ASN A 96 12.11 -6.64 9.07
CA ASN A 96 11.16 -6.56 10.18
C ASN A 96 11.39 -7.73 11.12
#